data_AF-Q4RDB7-F1
#
_entry.id   AF-Q4RDB7-F1
#
_cell.length_a   1.000
_cell.length_b   1.000
_cell.length_c   1.000
_cell.angle_alpha   90.00
_cell.angle_beta   90.00
_cell.angle_gamma   90.00
#
_symmetry.space_group_name_H-M   'P 1'
#
loop_
_entity.id
_entity.type
_entity.pdbx_description
1 polymer ?
#
loop_
_entity_poly.entity_id
_entity_poly.type
_entity_poly.pdbx_seq_one_letter_code
_entity_poly.pdbx_strand_id
1 'polypeptide(L)'
;DHAQIQQRGARDFLEHYETACAKQGSMPLPAVKMHLDKEMLDFNGDRVTFPDWAPILSSICINKHLQHIAISSTYHPYLAAGASDRYCKTNVKKVRAVRSKEMTWKLCKALRECLTISSKLKTLHLNGLPLRER
;
A
#
# COMPACT_ATOMS: atom_id res chain seq x y z
N ASP A 1 13.34 22.30 14.78
CA ASP A 1 12.48 21.34 15.49
C ASP A 1 11.59 20.46 14.61
N HIS A 2 10.99 20.98 13.52
CA HIS A 2 10.09 20.20 12.64
C HIS A 2 10.68 18.88 12.09
N ALA A 3 11.96 18.85 11.71
CA ALA A 3 12.60 17.66 11.15
C ALA A 3 12.60 16.45 12.13
N GLN A 4 12.67 16.69 13.44
CA GLN A 4 12.66 15.62 14.45
C GLN A 4 11.27 14.98 14.60
N ILE A 5 10.21 15.80 14.48
CA ILE A 5 8.82 15.34 14.54
C ILE A 5 8.47 14.55 13.27
N GLN A 6 8.93 14.99 12.10
CA GLN A 6 8.72 14.29 10.83
C GLN A 6 9.38 12.90 10.82
N GLN A 7 10.62 12.81 11.33
CA GLN A 7 11.28 11.51 11.44
C GLN A 7 10.61 10.56 12.43
N ARG A 8 9.92 11.08 13.45
CA ARG A 8 9.21 10.25 14.42
C ARG A 8 8.08 9.46 13.75
N GLY A 9 7.29 10.13 12.91
CA GLY A 9 6.19 9.47 12.19
C GLY A 9 6.63 8.35 11.25
N ALA A 10 7.73 8.60 10.52
CA ALA A 10 8.36 7.61 9.66
C ALA A 10 8.81 6.37 10.44
N ARG A 11 9.44 6.58 11.60
CA ARG A 11 9.94 5.51 12.48
C ARG A 11 8.79 4.71 13.09
N ASP A 12 7.76 5.39 13.60
CA ASP A 12 6.61 4.71 14.22
C ASP A 12 5.89 3.79 13.23
N PHE A 13 5.70 4.24 11.98
CA PHE A 13 5.12 3.40 10.93
C PHE A 13 6.03 2.23 10.57
N LEU A 14 7.33 2.49 10.39
CA LEU A 14 8.31 1.48 9.99
C LEU A 14 8.41 0.37 11.04
N GLU A 15 8.52 0.72 12.33
CA GLU A 15 8.62 -0.24 13.42
C GLU A 15 7.38 -1.16 13.49
N HIS A 16 6.19 -0.59 13.36
CA HIS A 16 4.95 -1.38 13.32
C HIS A 16 4.89 -2.28 12.10
N TYR A 17 5.30 -1.78 10.93
CA TYR A 17 5.33 -2.56 9.69
C TYR A 17 6.31 -3.72 9.77
N GLU A 18 7.53 -3.50 10.23
CA GLU A 18 8.55 -4.54 10.37
C GLU A 18 8.13 -5.59 11.42
N THR A 19 7.54 -5.15 12.53
CA THR A 19 6.96 -6.05 13.54
C THR A 19 5.82 -6.88 12.98
N ALA A 20 4.91 -6.27 12.21
CA ALA A 20 3.78 -6.97 11.60
C ALA A 20 4.26 -7.97 10.52
N CYS A 21 5.30 -7.62 9.77
CA CYS A 21 5.94 -8.50 8.81
C CYS A 21 6.55 -9.73 9.50
N ALA A 22 7.34 -9.50 10.56
CA ALA A 22 7.98 -10.56 11.33
C ALA A 22 6.96 -11.54 11.95
N LYS A 23 5.87 -11.02 12.54
CA LYS A 23 4.77 -11.84 13.10
C LYS A 23 4.10 -12.75 12.07
N GLN A 24 4.13 -12.38 10.79
CA GLN A 24 3.48 -13.11 9.70
C GLN A 24 4.48 -13.90 8.84
N GLY A 25 5.76 -13.92 9.21
CA GLY A 25 6.80 -14.59 8.43
C GLY A 25 7.04 -13.98 7.05
N SER A 26 6.76 -12.68 6.88
CA SER A 26 6.99 -11.93 5.64
C SER A 26 8.14 -10.93 5.80
N MET A 27 8.73 -10.50 4.68
CA MET A 27 9.79 -9.49 4.69
C MET A 27 9.24 -8.10 4.36
N PRO A 28 9.68 -7.03 5.05
CA PRO A 28 9.25 -5.68 4.75
C PRO A 28 9.71 -5.27 3.35
N LEU A 29 8.76 -4.86 2.51
CA LEU A 29 9.03 -4.54 1.11
C LEU A 29 9.79 -3.21 0.97
N PRO A 30 10.89 -3.14 0.19
CA PRO A 30 11.63 -1.89 0.00
C PRO A 30 10.76 -0.75 -0.53
N ALA A 31 9.83 -1.05 -1.44
CA ALA A 31 8.91 -0.07 -2.01
C ALA A 31 8.01 0.61 -0.95
N VAL A 32 7.62 -0.13 0.09
CA VAL A 32 6.78 0.39 1.19
C VAL A 32 7.59 1.33 2.10
N LYS A 33 8.91 1.16 2.16
CA LYS A 33 9.83 1.92 3.02
C LYS A 33 10.41 3.16 2.35
N MET A 34 10.40 3.21 1.02
CA MET A 34 11.22 4.11 0.21
C MET A 34 10.98 5.60 0.46
N HIS A 35 9.75 6.00 0.82
CA HIS A 35 9.36 7.41 0.94
C HIS A 35 8.97 7.82 2.36
N LEU A 36 9.21 6.94 3.35
CA LEU A 36 8.82 7.18 4.73
C LEU A 36 9.56 8.38 5.34
N ASP A 37 10.81 8.65 4.92
CA ASP A 37 11.58 9.83 5.32
C ASP A 37 10.89 11.15 4.99
N LYS A 38 10.02 11.13 3.96
CA LYS A 38 9.18 12.25 3.53
C LYS A 38 7.76 12.19 4.11
N GLU A 39 7.57 11.40 5.16
CA GLU A 39 6.27 11.12 5.79
C GLU A 39 5.23 10.59 4.78
N MET A 40 5.71 9.87 3.77
CA MET A 40 4.91 9.42 2.64
C MET A 40 4.97 7.90 2.51
N LEU A 41 3.80 7.28 2.41
CA LEU A 41 3.67 5.91 1.95
C LEU A 41 3.28 5.94 0.48
N ASP A 42 4.21 5.62 -0.42
CA ASP A 42 3.97 5.58 -1.86
C ASP A 42 4.48 4.27 -2.46
N PHE A 43 3.56 3.46 -2.97
CA PHE A 43 3.93 2.23 -3.66
C PHE A 43 2.89 1.81 -4.71
N ASN A 44 3.35 0.99 -5.65
CA ASN A 44 2.50 0.33 -6.62
C ASN A 44 1.97 -0.99 -6.04
N GLY A 45 0.66 -1.04 -5.78
CA GLY A 45 -0.04 -2.21 -5.23
C GLY A 45 -0.03 -3.44 -6.13
N ASP A 46 0.31 -3.27 -7.41
CA ASP A 46 0.49 -4.39 -8.34
C ASP A 46 1.68 -5.28 -7.99
N ARG A 47 2.69 -4.70 -7.33
CA ARG A 47 3.95 -5.36 -6.96
C ARG A 47 3.89 -6.06 -5.60
N VAL A 48 2.76 -5.97 -4.90
CA VAL A 48 2.57 -6.52 -3.57
C VAL A 48 1.81 -7.84 -3.66
N THR A 49 2.39 -8.91 -3.11
CA THR A 49 1.74 -10.22 -3.09
C THR A 49 0.62 -10.27 -2.06
N PHE A 50 -0.32 -11.21 -2.19
CA PHE A 50 -1.47 -11.32 -1.29
C PHE A 50 -1.11 -11.38 0.21
N PRO A 51 -0.14 -12.20 0.67
CA PRO A 51 0.23 -12.21 2.09
C PRO A 51 0.87 -10.90 2.55
N ASP A 52 1.64 -10.23 1.69
CA ASP A 52 2.34 -8.99 2.05
C ASP A 52 1.40 -7.80 2.26
N TRP A 53 0.15 -7.87 1.79
CA TRP A 53 -0.84 -6.84 2.05
C TRP A 53 -1.27 -6.76 3.51
N ALA A 54 -1.34 -7.89 4.21
CA ALA A 54 -1.82 -7.90 5.59
C ALA A 54 -0.99 -7.03 6.56
N PRO A 55 0.36 -7.10 6.60
CA PRO A 55 1.15 -6.20 7.43
C PRO A 55 1.04 -4.74 6.98
N ILE A 56 0.95 -4.46 5.67
CA ILE A 56 0.77 -3.09 5.16
C ILE A 56 -0.54 -2.49 5.65
N LEU A 57 -1.65 -3.23 5.53
CA LEU A 57 -2.98 -2.78 5.95
C LEU A 57 -3.05 -2.56 7.46
N SER A 58 -2.44 -3.45 8.24
CA SER A 58 -2.34 -3.32 9.69
C SER A 58 -1.62 -2.03 10.09
N SER A 59 -0.49 -1.72 9.44
CA SER A 59 0.28 -0.52 9.71
C SER A 59 -0.45 0.76 9.27
N ILE A 60 -1.14 0.74 8.12
CA ILE A 60 -1.98 1.87 7.69
C ILE A 60 -3.08 2.13 8.71
N CYS A 61 -3.78 1.09 9.18
CA CYS A 61 -4.92 1.20 10.08
C CYS A 61 -4.61 1.92 11.39
N ILE A 62 -3.36 1.82 11.88
CA ILE A 62 -2.92 2.42 13.15
C ILE A 62 -1.99 3.61 12.96
N ASN A 63 -1.69 3.99 11.72
CA ASN A 63 -0.82 5.11 11.41
C ASN A 63 -1.46 6.42 11.87
N LYS A 64 -0.71 7.21 12.65
CA LYS A 64 -1.13 8.53 13.14
C LYS A 64 -0.33 9.68 12.54
N HIS A 65 0.78 9.40 11.88
CA HIS A 65 1.80 10.43 11.63
C HIS A 65 2.13 10.66 10.15
N LEU A 66 1.97 9.68 9.27
CA LEU A 66 2.19 9.92 7.84
C LEU A 66 1.25 11.02 7.31
N GLN A 67 1.80 11.90 6.48
CA GLN A 67 1.06 13.02 5.89
C GLN A 67 0.51 12.67 4.52
N HIS A 68 1.15 11.73 3.82
CA HIS A 68 0.85 11.41 2.43
C HIS A 68 0.72 9.90 2.27
N ILE A 69 -0.40 9.45 1.70
CA ILE A 69 -0.58 8.04 1.31
C ILE A 69 -0.93 8.01 -0.18
N ALA A 70 -0.12 7.33 -0.98
CA ALA A 70 -0.30 7.10 -2.39
C ALA A 70 -0.24 5.59 -2.68
N ILE A 71 -1.32 5.05 -3.25
CA ILE A 71 -1.39 3.65 -3.66
C ILE A 71 -1.88 3.62 -5.10
N SER A 72 -1.03 3.10 -5.98
CA SER A 72 -1.32 3.02 -7.40
C SER A 72 -1.47 1.57 -7.87
N SER A 73 -2.30 1.37 -8.89
CA SER A 73 -2.27 0.18 -9.74
C SER A 73 -2.13 0.66 -11.18
N THR A 74 -1.11 0.13 -11.84
CA THR A 74 -0.79 0.33 -13.26
C THR A 74 -1.36 -0.79 -14.14
N TYR A 75 -2.26 -1.62 -13.59
CA TYR A 75 -2.87 -2.71 -14.34
C TYR A 75 -3.73 -2.18 -15.48
N HIS A 76 -3.32 -2.45 -16.71
CA HIS A 76 -4.10 -2.14 -17.90
C HIS A 76 -4.73 -3.41 -18.50
N PRO A 77 -6.07 -3.58 -18.43
CA PRO A 77 -6.74 -4.77 -18.95
C PRO A 77 -6.56 -4.96 -20.46
N TYR A 78 -6.41 -3.88 -21.24
CA TYR A 78 -6.22 -3.98 -22.69
C TYR A 78 -4.80 -4.39 -23.11
N LEU A 79 -3.77 -4.05 -22.31
CA LEU A 79 -2.40 -4.53 -22.55
C LEU A 79 -2.24 -6.02 -22.22
N ALA A 80 -3.06 -6.53 -21.29
CA ALA A 80 -3.11 -7.94 -20.95
C ALA A 80 -3.70 -8.81 -22.07
N ALA A 81 -4.62 -8.27 -22.88
CA ALA A 81 -5.28 -9.01 -23.95
C ALA A 81 -4.51 -8.99 -25.30
N GLY A 82 -3.69 -7.96 -25.53
CA GLY A 82 -3.01 -7.74 -26.83
C GLY A 82 -1.52 -8.09 -26.90
N ALA A 83 -0.88 -8.50 -25.80
CA ALA A 83 0.56 -8.78 -25.79
C ALA A 83 0.89 -10.15 -26.44
N SER A 84 0.91 -10.17 -27.77
CA SER A 84 1.54 -11.23 -28.57
C SER A 84 3.06 -11.04 -28.58
N ASP A 85 3.75 -11.21 -27.44
CA ASP A 85 5.15 -11.64 -27.50
C ASP A 85 5.61 -12.32 -26.21
N ARG A 86 6.57 -13.22 -26.37
CA ARG A 86 6.88 -14.38 -25.53
C ARG A 86 7.44 -14.05 -24.13
N TYR A 87 7.50 -12.78 -23.76
CA TYR A 87 8.03 -12.30 -22.48
C TYR A 87 6.94 -11.97 -21.43
N CYS A 88 5.69 -11.73 -21.86
CA CYS A 88 4.62 -11.30 -20.95
C CYS A 88 3.79 -12.44 -20.33
N LYS A 89 3.88 -13.67 -20.85
CA LYS A 89 2.94 -14.77 -20.53
C LYS A 89 2.90 -15.21 -19.06
N THR A 90 3.93 -14.92 -18.26
CA THR A 90 3.99 -15.33 -16.85
C THR A 90 3.32 -14.34 -15.89
N ASN A 91 3.18 -13.07 -16.28
CA ASN A 91 2.68 -12.00 -15.40
C ASN A 91 1.19 -11.63 -15.62
N VAL A 92 0.57 -12.11 -16.70
CA VAL A 92 -0.82 -11.72 -17.07
C VAL A 92 -1.90 -12.56 -16.38
N LYS A 93 -1.58 -13.78 -15.95
CA LYS A 93 -2.60 -14.74 -15.48
C LYS A 93 -2.93 -14.64 -13.99
N LYS A 94 -2.11 -13.97 -13.18
CA LYS A 94 -2.37 -13.83 -11.74
C LYS A 94 -3.12 -12.52 -11.50
N VAL A 95 -4.40 -12.62 -11.15
CA VAL A 95 -5.17 -11.47 -10.66
C VAL A 95 -4.37 -10.85 -9.51
N ARG A 96 -3.95 -9.61 -9.70
CA ARG A 96 -3.15 -8.90 -8.68
C ARG A 96 -4.00 -8.72 -7.43
N ALA A 97 -3.39 -8.96 -6.27
CA ALA A 97 -4.10 -8.97 -4.99
C ALA A 97 -4.95 -7.70 -4.80
N VAL A 98 -4.38 -6.55 -5.14
CA VAL A 98 -5.00 -5.22 -5.05
C VAL A 98 -6.28 -5.05 -5.91
N ARG A 99 -6.51 -5.91 -6.90
CA ARG A 99 -7.71 -5.86 -7.77
C ARG A 99 -8.87 -6.72 -7.27
N SER A 100 -8.62 -7.58 -6.28
CA SER A 100 -9.66 -8.43 -5.70
C SER A 100 -10.64 -7.58 -4.89
N LYS A 101 -11.94 -7.91 -4.95
CA LYS A 101 -13.00 -7.20 -4.20
C LYS A 101 -12.69 -7.16 -2.70
N GLU A 102 -12.21 -8.28 -2.17
CA GLU A 102 -11.84 -8.42 -0.77
C GLU A 102 -10.68 -7.48 -0.40
N MET A 103 -9.61 -7.45 -1.21
CA MET A 103 -8.45 -6.60 -0.91
C MET A 103 -8.78 -5.12 -1.02
N THR A 104 -9.52 -4.70 -2.06
CA THR A 104 -9.96 -3.30 -2.19
C THR A 104 -10.81 -2.88 -0.99
N TRP A 105 -11.67 -3.77 -0.49
CA TRP A 105 -12.49 -3.48 0.68
C TRP A 105 -11.65 -3.39 1.97
N LYS A 106 -10.73 -4.32 2.18
CA LYS A 106 -9.79 -4.29 3.32
C LYS A 106 -8.93 -3.01 3.28
N LEU A 107 -8.49 -2.60 2.10
CA LEU A 107 -7.76 -1.35 1.90
C LEU A 107 -8.60 -0.13 2.27
N CYS A 108 -9.82 -0.01 1.73
CA CYS A 108 -10.73 1.08 2.10
C CYS A 108 -11.03 1.11 3.60
N LYS A 109 -11.16 -0.07 4.22
CA LYS A 109 -11.35 -0.19 5.68
C LYS A 109 -10.14 0.37 6.43
N ALA A 110 -8.93 -0.07 6.10
CA ALA A 110 -7.71 0.41 6.75
C ALA A 110 -7.50 1.92 6.57
N LEU A 111 -7.77 2.44 5.36
CA LEU A 111 -7.69 3.87 5.07
C LEU A 111 -8.71 4.68 5.87
N ARG A 112 -9.95 4.19 5.99
CA ARG A 112 -10.97 4.84 6.84
C ARG A 112 -10.50 4.93 8.29
N GLU A 113 -10.02 3.83 8.87
CA GLU A 113 -9.52 3.84 10.24
C GLU A 113 -8.31 4.78 10.40
N CYS A 114 -7.40 4.82 9.42
CA CYS A 114 -6.30 5.79 9.42
C CYS A 114 -6.81 7.24 9.41
N LEU A 115 -7.79 7.54 8.57
CA LEU A 115 -8.41 8.86 8.47
C LEU A 115 -9.16 9.28 9.74
N THR A 116 -9.73 8.35 10.50
CA THR A 116 -10.40 8.66 11.76
C THR A 116 -9.42 8.92 12.91
N ILE A 117 -8.24 8.29 12.91
CA ILE A 117 -7.25 8.44 13.98
C ILE A 117 -6.17 9.49 13.70
N SER A 118 -5.81 9.71 12.43
CA SER A 118 -4.72 10.61 12.06
C SER A 118 -5.24 12.00 11.72
N SER A 119 -4.87 12.98 12.54
CA SER A 119 -5.07 14.40 12.25
C SER A 119 -3.96 15.01 11.37
N LYS A 120 -2.99 14.20 10.93
CA LYS A 120 -1.80 14.64 10.18
C LYS A 120 -1.87 14.34 8.69
N LEU A 121 -2.76 13.45 8.25
CA LEU A 121 -2.90 13.11 6.85
C LEU A 121 -3.41 14.31 6.04
N LYS A 122 -2.62 14.75 5.06
CA LYS A 122 -2.92 15.87 4.17
C LYS A 122 -3.37 15.42 2.80
N THR A 123 -2.77 14.35 2.26
CA THR A 123 -3.13 13.86 0.92
C THR A 123 -3.32 12.35 0.91
N LEU A 124 -4.34 11.93 0.15
CA LEU A 124 -4.64 10.53 -0.13
C LEU A 124 -4.83 10.38 -1.65
N HIS A 125 -3.95 9.62 -2.29
CA HIS A 125 -3.98 9.37 -3.72
C HIS A 125 -4.22 7.87 -3.98
N LEU A 126 -5.37 7.56 -4.57
CA LEU A 126 -5.72 6.21 -5.01
C LEU A 126 -5.86 6.24 -6.52
N ASN A 127 -4.95 5.58 -7.24
CA ASN A 127 -4.92 5.62 -8.70
C ASN A 127 -5.01 4.22 -9.31
N GLY A 128 -5.87 4.02 -10.31
CA GLY A 128 -6.04 2.75 -11.03
C GLY A 128 -6.60 1.59 -10.19
N LEU A 129 -7.04 1.84 -8.96
CA LEU A 129 -7.65 0.85 -8.08
C LEU A 129 -9.13 0.66 -8.46
N PRO A 130 -9.62 -0.58 -8.61
CA PRO A 130 -11.03 -0.84 -8.91
C PRO A 130 -11.87 -0.72 -7.63
N LEU A 131 -12.10 0.53 -7.17
CA LEU A 131 -13.00 0.81 -6.06
C LEU A 131 -14.44 0.57 -6.52
N ARG A 132 -15.17 -0.27 -5.78
CA ARG A 132 -16.54 -0.68 -6.13
C ARG A 132 -17.51 -0.14 -5.08
N GLU A 133 -18.69 0.25 -5.52
CA GLU A 133 -19.80 0.58 -4.64
C GLU A 133 -20.23 -0.67 -3.84
N ARG A 134 -20.83 -0.42 -2.68
CA ARG A 134 -21.28 -1.45 -1.75
C ARG A 134 -22.65 -1.97 -2.13
#